data_AF-A0A1Z9XAH9-F1
#
_entry.id   AF-A0A1Z9XAH9-F1
#
_cell.length_a   1.000
_cell.length_b   1.000
_cell.length_c   1.000
_cell.angle_alpha   90.00
_cell.angle_beta   90.00
_cell.angle_gamma   90.00
#
_symmetry.space_group_name_H-M   'P 1'
#
loop_
_entity.id
_entity.type
_entity.pdbx_description
1 polymer ?
#
loop_
_entity_poly.entity_id
_entity_poly.type
_entity_poly.pdbx_seq_one_letter_code
_entity_poly.pdbx_strand_id
1 'polypeptide(L)'
;MKRLLIKRLLITSAIVATVGISGFAYAKHHDTEMRHHQSAKFSVKQMVKQLRGLSLSEAQKSEIKALITQFKEANSNETKGHSQEERRNADSTPRLDLATATDAEITEMVAQRVAKQSSKQLEFATLRHDVFAVLTTEQQAELEERHSKFEEKRERKHERREQAMQSHKDSRGDKQQRGQREMKQFTGLSLSDEQKAEIAQLIDSQKESAESHRETVKTFKQAQRDLVRSDAFSEDAFIALSAKYEDDLIAAGVEKVKFRSTLMAVLTDEQQEELKSRKREMRGLMDLIK
;
A
#
# COMPACT_ATOMS: atom_id res chain seq x y z
N MET A 1 50.47 17.11 5.16
CA MET A 1 49.71 16.65 6.34
C MET A 1 48.91 17.81 6.91
N LYS A 2 47.58 17.74 6.86
CA LYS A 2 46.61 18.36 7.78
C LYS A 2 45.20 18.00 7.30
N ARG A 3 44.63 16.94 7.88
CA ARG A 3 43.19 16.62 7.82
C ARG A 3 42.49 17.60 8.76
N LEU A 4 41.51 18.35 8.26
CA LEU A 4 40.60 19.18 9.04
C LEU A 4 39.18 18.80 8.58
N LEU A 5 38.56 17.86 9.29
CA LEU A 5 37.55 18.10 10.32
C LEU A 5 36.21 18.57 9.73
N ILE A 6 35.38 17.55 9.51
CA ILE A 6 33.94 17.60 9.26
C ILE A 6 33.28 18.50 10.31
N LYS A 7 32.69 19.61 9.87
CA LYS A 7 31.79 20.43 10.70
C LYS A 7 30.36 20.06 10.36
N ARG A 8 29.73 19.27 11.23
CA ARG A 8 28.27 19.10 11.24
C ARG A 8 27.68 20.37 11.86
N LEU A 9 26.94 21.13 11.05
CA LEU A 9 26.20 22.31 11.49
C LEU A 9 24.91 21.84 12.18
N LEU A 10 24.78 22.18 13.46
CA LEU A 10 23.55 22.08 14.23
C LEU A 10 22.58 23.16 13.71
N ILE A 11 21.41 22.76 13.21
CA ILE A 11 20.32 23.68 12.91
C ILE A 11 19.24 23.52 13.99
N THR A 12 19.04 24.64 14.65
CA THR A 12 18.08 24.96 15.70
C THR A 12 16.64 24.89 15.24
N SER A 13 15.84 24.10 15.96
CA SER A 13 14.51 24.42 16.50
C SER A 13 13.66 25.45 15.72
N ALA A 14 12.62 24.98 15.05
CA ALA A 14 11.41 25.75 14.76
C ALA A 14 10.19 25.01 15.32
N ILE A 15 9.40 25.74 16.10
CA ILE A 15 8.21 25.31 16.84
C ILE A 15 7.11 24.91 15.85
N VAL A 16 6.71 23.63 15.85
CA VAL A 16 5.51 23.17 15.12
C VAL A 16 4.30 23.35 16.04
N ALA A 17 3.34 24.13 15.58
CA ALA A 17 2.06 24.36 16.24
C ALA A 17 1.32 23.03 16.44
N THR A 18 1.05 22.68 17.70
CA THR A 18 0.22 21.54 18.07
C THR A 18 -1.24 21.88 17.81
N VAL A 19 -1.77 21.49 16.64
CA VAL A 19 -3.21 21.32 16.47
C VAL A 19 -3.60 20.05 17.23
N GLY A 20 -4.30 20.22 18.33
CA GLY A 20 -4.82 19.12 19.14
C GLY A 20 -5.87 18.33 18.36
N ILE A 21 -5.45 17.22 17.76
CA ILE A 21 -6.36 16.24 17.18
C ILE A 21 -6.93 15.41 18.33
N SER A 22 -8.16 15.71 18.73
CA SER A 22 -8.99 14.78 19.50
C SER A 22 -9.16 13.50 18.68
N GLY A 23 -8.45 12.45 19.06
CA GLY A 23 -8.34 11.22 18.28
C GLY A 23 -9.64 10.41 18.27
N PHE A 24 -10.30 10.37 17.11
CA PHE A 24 -11.18 9.25 16.79
C PHE A 24 -10.30 8.10 16.27
N ALA A 25 -10.18 7.03 17.06
CA ALA A 25 -9.46 5.84 16.66
C ALA A 25 -10.29 5.04 15.64
N TYR A 26 -10.17 5.36 14.35
CA TYR A 26 -10.75 4.55 13.27
C TYR A 26 -9.82 3.36 12.96
N ALA A 27 -10.32 2.13 13.15
CA ALA A 27 -9.59 0.92 12.79
C ALA A 27 -9.57 0.63 11.28
N LYS A 28 -8.54 -0.10 10.87
CA LYS A 28 -8.21 -0.46 9.48
C LYS A 28 -9.34 -1.24 8.81
N HIS A 29 -9.70 -0.85 7.58
CA HIS A 29 -10.48 -1.70 6.68
C HIS A 29 -9.62 -2.92 6.30
N HIS A 30 -9.99 -4.10 6.79
CA HIS A 30 -9.45 -5.36 6.29
C HIS A 30 -10.28 -5.81 5.09
N ASP A 31 -9.90 -5.29 3.93
CA ASP A 31 -10.12 -6.03 2.71
C ASP A 31 -9.29 -7.30 2.75
N THR A 32 -10.00 -8.42 2.65
CA THR A 32 -9.45 -9.76 2.53
C THR A 32 -8.83 -9.94 1.15
N GLU A 33 -7.80 -9.16 0.81
CA GLU A 33 -6.89 -9.47 -0.27
C GLU A 33 -5.48 -9.03 0.17
N MET A 34 -4.55 -9.98 0.26
CA MET A 34 -3.10 -9.72 0.22
C MET A 34 -2.42 -9.09 1.46
N ARG A 35 -2.73 -9.54 2.69
CA ARG A 35 -2.04 -9.09 3.93
C ARG A 35 -0.55 -9.47 4.03
N HIS A 36 0.00 -10.32 3.17
CA HIS A 36 1.39 -10.76 3.29
C HIS A 36 2.43 -9.74 2.79
N HIS A 37 2.02 -8.73 2.00
CA HIS A 37 2.96 -7.84 1.33
C HIS A 37 3.23 -6.49 2.04
N GLN A 38 2.46 -6.16 3.07
CA GLN A 38 2.58 -4.87 3.79
C GLN A 38 3.20 -4.98 5.19
N SER A 39 3.52 -6.19 5.66
CA SER A 39 4.19 -6.31 6.97
C SER A 39 5.61 -5.76 6.89
N ALA A 40 6.04 -5.06 7.95
CA ALA A 40 7.40 -4.55 8.04
C ALA A 40 8.45 -5.66 7.82
N LYS A 41 8.18 -6.85 8.37
CA LYS A 41 8.97 -8.07 8.17
C LYS A 41 9.10 -8.48 6.70
N PHE A 42 8.01 -8.41 5.93
CA PHE A 42 8.04 -8.75 4.50
C PHE A 42 8.81 -7.69 3.69
N SER A 43 8.57 -6.40 3.96
CA SER A 43 9.28 -5.30 3.30
C SER A 43 10.79 -5.36 3.53
N VAL A 44 11.22 -5.58 4.79
CA VAL A 44 12.65 -5.80 5.12
C VAL A 44 13.19 -7.03 4.40
N LYS A 45 12.44 -8.14 4.35
CA LYS A 45 12.85 -9.35 3.63
C LYS A 45 13.07 -9.09 2.14
N GLN A 46 12.21 -8.31 1.48
CA GLN A 46 12.38 -7.95 0.08
C GLN A 46 13.60 -7.07 -0.14
N MET A 47 13.82 -6.08 0.74
CA MET A 47 15.02 -5.23 0.68
C MET A 47 16.30 -6.05 0.78
N VAL A 48 16.40 -6.96 1.77
CA VAL A 48 17.55 -7.86 1.90
C VAL A 48 17.73 -8.76 0.68
N LYS A 49 16.63 -9.21 0.06
CA LYS A 49 16.69 -10.00 -1.17
C LYS A 49 17.29 -9.21 -2.33
N GLN A 50 17.02 -7.90 -2.43
CA GLN A 50 17.61 -7.04 -3.47
C GLN A 50 19.13 -6.88 -3.30
N LEU A 51 19.62 -6.89 -2.06
CA LEU A 51 21.04 -6.83 -1.73
C LEU A 51 21.81 -8.13 -2.04
N ARG A 52 21.11 -9.24 -2.27
CA ARG A 52 21.76 -10.54 -2.50
C ARG A 52 22.55 -10.50 -3.82
N GLY A 53 23.81 -10.90 -3.74
CA GLY A 53 24.71 -10.98 -4.90
C GLY A 53 25.37 -9.65 -5.30
N LEU A 54 25.33 -8.61 -4.45
CA LEU A 54 26.04 -7.33 -4.65
C LEU A 54 27.49 -7.32 -4.10
N SER A 55 28.11 -8.50 -3.90
CA SER A 55 29.47 -8.64 -3.38
C SER A 55 29.80 -7.71 -2.20
N LEU A 56 28.93 -7.68 -1.18
CA LEU A 56 29.08 -6.82 -0.01
C LEU A 56 30.29 -7.24 0.84
N SER A 57 31.04 -6.26 1.36
CA SER A 57 32.10 -6.51 2.33
C SER A 57 31.54 -6.93 3.69
N GLU A 58 32.37 -7.53 4.55
CA GLU A 58 31.95 -7.90 5.90
C GLU A 58 31.58 -6.67 6.74
N ALA A 59 32.26 -5.54 6.54
CA ALA A 59 31.92 -4.28 7.18
C ALA A 59 30.52 -3.80 6.77
N GLN A 60 30.22 -3.78 5.45
CA GLN A 60 28.91 -3.39 4.92
C GLN A 60 27.80 -4.32 5.43
N LYS A 61 28.02 -5.64 5.43
CA LYS A 61 27.06 -6.61 5.94
C LYS A 61 26.75 -6.38 7.42
N SER A 62 27.77 -6.08 8.22
CA SER A 62 27.63 -5.79 9.65
C SER A 62 26.78 -4.53 9.87
N GLU A 63 27.08 -3.46 9.14
CA GLU A 63 26.37 -2.19 9.22
C GLU A 63 24.91 -2.31 8.79
N ILE A 64 24.64 -2.94 7.64
CA ILE A 64 23.27 -3.21 7.16
C ILE A 64 22.50 -4.05 8.16
N LYS A 65 23.15 -5.05 8.79
CA LYS A 65 22.51 -5.86 9.84
C LYS A 65 22.16 -5.02 11.06
N ALA A 66 23.02 -4.07 11.46
CA ALA A 66 22.74 -3.16 12.57
C ALA A 66 21.53 -2.26 12.25
N LEU A 67 21.51 -1.60 11.09
CA LEU A 67 20.39 -0.77 10.63
C LEU A 67 19.05 -1.53 10.63
N ILE A 68 19.03 -2.74 10.07
CA ILE A 68 17.83 -3.58 10.04
C ILE A 68 17.40 -3.99 11.45
N THR A 69 18.34 -4.25 12.36
CA THR A 69 18.03 -4.65 13.74
C THR A 69 17.44 -3.49 14.51
N GLN A 70 18.05 -2.31 14.44
CA GLN A 70 17.53 -1.08 15.04
C GLN A 70 16.13 -0.74 14.51
N PHE A 71 15.94 -0.78 13.19
CA PHE A 71 14.63 -0.56 12.59
C PHE A 71 13.61 -1.57 13.09
N LYS A 72 13.98 -2.85 13.17
CA LYS A 72 13.09 -3.88 13.71
C LYS A 72 12.78 -3.62 15.16
N GLU A 73 13.71 -3.22 16.00
CA GLU A 73 13.47 -2.95 17.42
C GLU A 73 12.50 -1.78 17.60
N ALA A 74 12.73 -0.67 16.89
CA ALA A 74 11.84 0.49 16.88
C ALA A 74 10.42 0.14 16.40
N ASN A 75 10.31 -0.78 15.42
CA ASN A 75 9.04 -1.17 14.81
C ASN A 75 8.47 -2.50 15.31
N SER A 76 9.12 -3.18 16.25
CA SER A 76 8.71 -4.50 16.77
C SER A 76 7.45 -4.39 17.62
N ASN A 77 7.23 -3.22 18.23
CA ASN A 77 6.08 -2.95 19.09
C ASN A 77 4.76 -2.93 18.31
N GLU A 78 4.77 -2.78 16.97
CA GLU A 78 3.55 -2.95 16.16
C GLU A 78 3.20 -4.42 15.86
N THR A 79 4.12 -5.37 16.08
CA THR A 79 3.94 -6.77 15.65
C THR A 79 4.08 -7.79 16.78
N LYS A 80 4.73 -7.47 17.89
CA LYS A 80 4.78 -8.33 19.07
C LYS A 80 3.55 -8.10 19.94
N GLY A 81 2.57 -9.00 19.80
CA GLY A 81 1.50 -9.17 20.77
C GLY A 81 0.39 -8.14 20.66
N HIS A 82 -0.39 -8.19 19.59
CA HIS A 82 -1.82 -8.13 19.88
C HIS A 82 -2.20 -9.52 20.36
N SER A 83 -2.57 -9.64 21.63
CA SER A 83 -3.34 -10.80 22.10
C SER A 83 -4.50 -11.04 21.13
N GLN A 84 -4.96 -12.29 21.01
CA GLN A 84 -6.13 -12.61 20.19
C GLN A 84 -7.32 -11.68 20.55
N GLU A 85 -7.37 -11.27 21.81
CA GLU A 85 -8.32 -10.34 22.42
C GLU A 85 -8.10 -8.87 22.03
N GLU A 86 -6.87 -8.34 21.96
CA GLU A 86 -6.63 -6.99 21.41
C GLU A 86 -6.89 -6.89 19.91
N ARG A 87 -6.77 -7.99 19.15
CA ARG A 87 -7.19 -8.02 17.73
C ARG A 87 -8.71 -8.05 17.59
N ARG A 88 -9.40 -8.72 18.52
CA ARG A 88 -10.86 -8.71 18.64
C ARG A 88 -11.39 -7.37 19.16
N ASN A 89 -10.65 -6.69 20.03
CA ASN A 89 -11.01 -5.38 20.61
C ASN A 89 -10.57 -4.19 19.75
N ALA A 90 -9.54 -4.32 18.90
CA ALA A 90 -9.35 -3.39 17.78
C ALA A 90 -10.50 -3.46 16.76
N ASP A 91 -11.37 -4.47 16.88
CA ASP A 91 -12.58 -4.66 16.10
C ASP A 91 -13.83 -4.00 16.74
N SER A 92 -13.73 -3.49 17.98
CA SER A 92 -14.82 -2.79 18.68
C SER A 92 -14.78 -1.27 18.53
N THR A 93 -13.78 -0.71 17.82
CA THR A 93 -13.85 0.68 17.36
C THR A 93 -14.98 0.83 16.34
N PRO A 94 -15.83 1.87 16.42
CA PRO A 94 -16.90 2.11 15.46
C PRO A 94 -16.34 2.10 14.04
N ARG A 95 -16.75 1.10 13.25
CA ARG A 95 -16.47 1.08 11.82
C ARG A 95 -17.39 2.10 11.17
N LEU A 96 -16.83 2.95 10.32
CA LEU A 96 -17.65 3.82 9.48
C LEU A 96 -18.55 2.92 8.63
N ASP A 97 -19.86 3.00 8.87
CA ASP A 97 -20.84 2.30 8.06
C ASP A 97 -20.98 3.04 6.73
N LEU A 98 -20.34 2.51 5.70
CA LEU A 98 -20.28 3.14 4.39
C LEU A 98 -21.66 3.29 3.72
N ALA A 99 -22.68 2.59 4.21
CA ALA A 99 -24.05 2.75 3.74
C ALA A 99 -24.71 4.05 4.23
N THR A 100 -24.27 4.57 5.38
CA THR A 100 -24.85 5.77 6.03
C THR A 100 -23.86 6.92 6.19
N ALA A 101 -22.58 6.68 5.90
CA ALA A 101 -21.52 7.67 6.00
C ALA A 101 -21.71 8.84 5.03
N THR A 102 -21.45 10.04 5.54
CA THR A 102 -21.39 11.25 4.74
C THR A 102 -20.08 11.32 3.94
N ASP A 103 -20.09 12.11 2.86
CA ASP A 103 -18.91 12.37 2.03
C ASP A 103 -17.74 12.95 2.83
N ALA A 104 -18.03 13.79 3.83
CA ALA A 104 -17.02 14.37 4.72
C ALA A 104 -16.36 13.30 5.60
N GLU A 105 -17.14 12.37 6.16
CA GLU A 105 -16.61 11.26 6.98
C GLU A 105 -15.77 10.29 6.15
N ILE A 106 -16.19 10.00 4.91
CA ILE A 106 -15.40 9.16 4.00
C ILE A 106 -14.07 9.84 3.67
N THR A 107 -14.09 11.14 3.40
CA THR A 107 -12.89 11.92 3.07
C THR A 107 -11.91 11.95 4.25
N GLU A 108 -12.39 12.26 5.45
CA GLU A 108 -11.56 12.28 6.66
C GLU A 108 -10.95 10.90 6.95
N MET A 109 -11.76 9.84 6.86
CA MET A 109 -11.28 8.47 7.03
C MET A 109 -10.17 8.12 6.02
N VAL A 110 -10.30 8.55 4.77
CA VAL A 110 -9.29 8.31 3.74
C VAL A 110 -8.04 9.15 4.00
N ALA A 111 -8.17 10.43 4.34
CA ALA A 111 -7.06 11.31 4.68
C ALA A 111 -6.22 10.73 5.83
N GLN A 112 -6.86 10.30 6.91
CA GLN A 112 -6.17 9.64 8.03
C GLN A 112 -5.42 8.37 7.60
N ARG A 113 -5.98 7.59 6.67
CA ARG A 113 -5.30 6.40 6.11
C ARG A 113 -4.09 6.78 5.27
N VAL A 114 -4.21 7.80 4.42
CA VAL A 114 -3.11 8.31 3.60
C VAL A 114 -2.00 8.84 4.50
N ALA A 115 -2.31 9.66 5.50
CA ALA A 115 -1.35 10.17 6.48
C ALA A 115 -0.63 9.05 7.25
N LYS A 116 -1.38 8.06 7.77
CA LYS A 116 -0.82 6.89 8.46
C LYS A 116 0.05 6.02 7.55
N GLN A 117 -0.31 5.92 6.28
CA GLN A 117 0.47 5.17 5.30
C GLN A 117 1.74 5.93 4.93
N SER A 118 1.67 7.26 4.83
CA SER A 118 2.81 8.14 4.56
C SER A 118 3.86 8.06 5.67
N SER A 119 3.45 8.11 6.94
CA SER A 119 4.39 7.98 8.07
C SER A 119 5.13 6.64 8.07
N LYS A 120 4.41 5.53 7.83
CA LYS A 120 5.02 4.20 7.66
C LYS A 120 5.97 4.13 6.48
N GLN A 121 5.64 4.81 5.38
CA GLN A 121 6.51 4.84 4.21
C GLN A 121 7.77 5.67 4.48
N LEU A 122 7.69 6.75 5.25
CA LEU A 122 8.84 7.55 5.67
C LEU A 122 9.83 6.70 6.48
N GLU A 123 9.37 6.00 7.51
CA GLU A 123 10.22 5.10 8.30
C GLU A 123 10.97 4.08 7.42
N PHE A 124 10.25 3.50 6.46
CA PHE A 124 10.83 2.56 5.50
C PHE A 124 11.75 3.22 4.46
N ALA A 125 11.45 4.45 4.07
CA ALA A 125 12.24 5.24 3.14
C ALA A 125 13.60 5.58 3.76
N THR A 126 13.60 6.01 5.02
CA THR A 126 14.83 6.26 5.79
C THR A 126 15.69 4.99 5.87
N LEU A 127 15.12 3.86 6.28
CA LEU A 127 15.88 2.59 6.30
C LEU A 127 16.47 2.23 4.93
N ARG A 128 15.69 2.40 3.86
CA ARG A 128 16.17 2.10 2.49
C ARG A 128 17.29 3.02 2.07
N HIS A 129 17.19 4.30 2.40
CA HIS A 129 18.21 5.29 2.12
C HIS A 129 19.51 4.96 2.88
N ASP A 130 19.43 4.73 4.19
CA ASP A 130 20.58 4.38 5.02
C ASP A 130 21.29 3.12 4.50
N VAL A 131 20.53 2.10 4.13
CA VAL A 131 21.07 0.86 3.54
C VAL A 131 21.71 1.10 2.18
N PHE A 132 21.15 2.00 1.35
CA PHE A 132 21.71 2.36 0.05
C PHE A 132 23.00 3.17 0.16
N ALA A 133 23.09 4.06 1.17
CA ALA A 133 24.26 4.88 1.44
C ALA A 133 25.49 4.07 1.90
N VAL A 134 25.29 2.87 2.46
CA VAL A 134 26.38 1.94 2.83
C VAL A 134 27.04 1.30 1.59
N LEU A 135 26.35 1.29 0.46
CA LEU A 135 26.85 0.68 -0.78
C LEU A 135 27.86 1.59 -1.50
N THR A 136 28.79 0.99 -2.23
CA THR A 136 29.68 1.76 -3.13
C THR A 136 28.93 2.25 -4.35
N THR A 137 29.50 3.23 -5.05
CA THR A 137 28.97 3.77 -6.31
C THR A 137 28.70 2.68 -7.36
N GLU A 138 29.59 1.69 -7.46
CA GLU A 138 29.43 0.57 -8.39
C GLU A 138 28.28 -0.35 -7.97
N GLN A 139 28.16 -0.63 -6.67
CA GLN A 139 27.08 -1.46 -6.12
C GLN A 139 25.71 -0.77 -6.27
N GLN A 140 25.65 0.54 -6.07
CA GLN A 140 24.45 1.35 -6.28
C GLN A 140 24.00 1.29 -7.76
N ALA A 141 24.93 1.47 -8.69
CA ALA A 141 24.65 1.37 -10.13
C ALA A 141 24.17 -0.04 -10.53
N GLU A 142 24.80 -1.10 -10.01
CA GLU A 142 24.36 -2.47 -10.26
C GLU A 142 22.94 -2.73 -9.71
N LEU A 143 22.62 -2.21 -8.53
CA LEU A 143 21.28 -2.32 -7.94
C LEU A 143 20.24 -1.62 -8.81
N GLU A 144 20.54 -0.45 -9.35
CA GLU A 144 19.66 0.31 -10.24
C GLU A 144 19.42 -0.42 -11.58
N GLU A 145 20.47 -1.00 -12.17
CA GLU A 145 20.35 -1.78 -13.40
C GLU A 145 19.48 -3.03 -13.19
N ARG A 146 19.70 -3.78 -12.10
CA ARG A 146 18.88 -4.94 -11.73
C ARG A 146 17.43 -4.55 -11.53
N HIS A 147 17.19 -3.39 -10.92
CA HIS A 147 15.85 -2.87 -10.70
C HIS A 147 15.16 -2.50 -12.03
N SER A 148 15.86 -1.81 -12.93
CA SER A 148 15.38 -1.47 -14.27
C SER A 148 15.00 -2.73 -15.06
N LYS A 149 15.86 -3.76 -15.05
CA LYS A 149 15.55 -5.07 -15.67
C LYS A 149 14.32 -5.75 -15.06
N PHE A 150 14.13 -5.61 -13.75
CA PHE A 150 12.97 -6.19 -13.08
C PHE A 150 11.67 -5.46 -13.45
N GLU A 151 11.67 -4.13 -13.51
CA GLU A 151 10.51 -3.35 -13.94
C GLU A 151 10.19 -3.59 -15.41
N GLU A 152 11.17 -3.61 -16.31
CA GLU A 152 10.97 -3.95 -17.71
C GLU A 152 10.37 -5.37 -17.86
N LYS A 153 10.84 -6.34 -17.06
CA LYS A 153 10.26 -7.69 -17.04
C LYS A 153 8.81 -7.70 -16.53
N ARG A 154 8.47 -6.83 -15.58
CA ARG A 154 7.09 -6.68 -15.07
C ARG A 154 6.19 -6.05 -16.12
N GLU A 155 6.66 -5.02 -16.81
CA GLU A 155 5.94 -4.37 -17.90
C GLU A 155 5.71 -5.37 -19.05
N ARG A 156 6.75 -6.05 -19.53
CA ARG A 156 6.61 -7.13 -20.53
C ARG A 156 5.62 -8.21 -20.11
N LYS A 157 5.60 -8.59 -18.82
CA LYS A 157 4.61 -9.57 -18.32
C LYS A 157 3.19 -9.00 -18.28
N HIS A 158 3.05 -7.72 -17.98
CA HIS A 158 1.77 -7.03 -17.96
C HIS A 158 1.25 -6.83 -19.39
N GLU A 159 2.07 -6.36 -20.32
CA GLU A 159 1.77 -6.29 -21.76
C GLU A 159 1.37 -7.65 -22.34
N ARG A 160 2.15 -8.71 -22.09
CA ARG A 160 1.80 -10.07 -22.54
C ARG A 160 0.45 -10.53 -21.98
N ARG A 161 0.11 -10.16 -20.75
CA ARG A 161 -1.19 -10.46 -20.17
C ARG A 161 -2.30 -9.64 -20.80
N GLU A 162 -2.04 -8.39 -21.16
CA GLU A 162 -3.02 -7.55 -21.85
C GLU A 162 -3.25 -8.04 -23.27
N GLN A 163 -2.20 -8.34 -24.02
CA GLN A 163 -2.29 -8.95 -25.34
C GLN A 163 -3.02 -10.30 -25.30
N ALA A 164 -2.72 -11.17 -24.32
CA ALA A 164 -3.42 -12.44 -24.16
C ALA A 164 -4.91 -12.25 -23.76
N MET A 165 -5.24 -11.20 -23.01
CA MET A 165 -6.63 -10.85 -22.74
C MET A 165 -7.33 -10.29 -23.98
N GLN A 166 -6.63 -9.50 -24.79
CA GLN A 166 -7.14 -8.96 -26.05
C GLN A 166 -7.44 -10.08 -27.05
N SER A 167 -6.50 -11.03 -27.25
CA SER A 167 -6.70 -12.15 -28.16
C SER A 167 -7.78 -13.13 -27.69
N HIS A 168 -7.96 -13.29 -26.38
CA HIS A 168 -9.10 -14.06 -25.84
C HIS A 168 -10.44 -13.34 -25.98
N LYS A 169 -10.46 -12.01 -25.98
CA LYS A 169 -11.65 -11.18 -26.24
C LYS A 169 -12.16 -11.37 -27.68
N ASP A 170 -11.25 -11.55 -28.64
CA ASP A 170 -11.58 -11.79 -30.05
C ASP A 170 -12.11 -13.22 -30.32
N SER A 171 -11.78 -14.20 -29.46
CA SER A 171 -12.13 -15.62 -29.65
C SER A 171 -13.35 -16.09 -28.84
N ARG A 172 -13.72 -15.38 -27.77
CA ARG A 172 -14.91 -15.67 -26.94
C ARG A 172 -15.53 -14.35 -26.50
N GLY A 173 -16.71 -14.04 -27.04
CA GLY A 173 -17.54 -12.85 -26.79
C GLY A 173 -17.15 -11.95 -25.61
N ASP A 174 -16.98 -10.67 -25.96
CA ASP A 174 -16.37 -9.55 -25.23
C ASP A 174 -16.64 -9.39 -23.71
N LYS A 175 -17.75 -9.86 -23.16
CA LYS A 175 -18.27 -9.26 -21.91
C LYS A 175 -17.79 -9.85 -20.58
N GLN A 176 -17.09 -10.99 -20.54
CA GLN A 176 -17.21 -11.83 -19.33
C GLN A 176 -15.99 -11.96 -18.39
N GLN A 177 -14.81 -11.39 -18.66
CA GLN A 177 -13.61 -11.74 -17.85
C GLN A 177 -12.96 -10.65 -17.00
N ARG A 178 -13.06 -9.34 -17.32
CA ARG A 178 -12.44 -8.30 -16.45
C ARG A 178 -13.33 -7.88 -15.28
N GLY A 179 -14.65 -7.83 -15.47
CA GLY A 179 -15.62 -7.71 -14.36
C GLY A 179 -15.54 -8.84 -13.34
N GLN A 180 -14.91 -9.97 -13.67
CA GLN A 180 -14.76 -11.11 -12.74
C GLN A 180 -13.93 -10.79 -11.49
N ARG A 181 -13.03 -9.81 -11.48
CA ARG A 181 -12.24 -9.52 -10.26
C ARG A 181 -13.05 -8.81 -9.19
N GLU A 182 -13.88 -7.86 -9.56
CA GLU A 182 -14.80 -7.21 -8.63
C GLU A 182 -16.03 -8.10 -8.39
N MET A 183 -16.48 -8.86 -9.38
CA MET A 183 -17.49 -9.91 -9.19
C MET A 183 -17.00 -11.09 -8.34
N LYS A 184 -15.68 -11.30 -8.18
CA LYS A 184 -15.13 -12.33 -7.28
C LYS A 184 -15.51 -12.10 -5.83
N GLN A 185 -15.74 -10.85 -5.42
CA GLN A 185 -16.24 -10.59 -4.08
C GLN A 185 -17.69 -11.07 -3.91
N PHE A 186 -18.42 -11.21 -5.02
CA PHE A 186 -19.80 -11.70 -5.09
C PHE A 186 -19.90 -13.16 -5.56
N THR A 187 -18.77 -13.84 -5.81
CA THR A 187 -18.83 -15.24 -6.27
C THR A 187 -19.49 -16.13 -5.24
N GLY A 188 -20.44 -16.94 -5.71
CA GLY A 188 -21.27 -17.80 -4.87
C GLY A 188 -22.51 -17.13 -4.29
N LEU A 189 -22.74 -15.83 -4.52
CA LEU A 189 -24.05 -15.23 -4.29
C LEU A 189 -24.96 -15.52 -5.49
N SER A 190 -26.23 -15.79 -5.22
CA SER A 190 -27.27 -15.88 -6.24
C SER A 190 -27.70 -14.47 -6.67
N LEU A 191 -26.95 -13.87 -7.61
CA LEU A 191 -27.28 -12.57 -8.19
C LEU A 191 -28.32 -12.71 -9.32
N SER A 192 -29.29 -11.79 -9.36
CA SER A 192 -30.21 -11.68 -10.51
C SER A 192 -29.47 -11.22 -11.77
N ASP A 193 -30.07 -11.41 -12.94
CA ASP A 193 -29.46 -10.95 -14.20
C ASP A 193 -29.44 -9.43 -14.31
N GLU A 194 -30.43 -8.76 -13.71
CA GLU A 194 -30.46 -7.30 -13.56
C GLU A 194 -29.31 -6.80 -12.68
N GLN A 195 -29.07 -7.42 -11.51
CA GLN A 195 -27.96 -7.06 -10.63
C GLN A 195 -26.60 -7.23 -11.31
N LYS A 196 -26.42 -8.32 -12.08
CA LYS A 196 -25.18 -8.56 -12.84
C LYS A 196 -24.97 -7.49 -13.91
N ALA A 197 -26.03 -7.07 -14.59
CA ALA A 197 -25.95 -6.04 -15.63
C ALA A 197 -25.61 -4.68 -15.02
N GLU A 198 -26.22 -4.32 -13.89
CA GLU A 198 -25.95 -3.07 -13.17
C GLU A 198 -24.51 -3.01 -12.63
N ILE A 199 -24.05 -4.09 -11.99
CA ILE A 199 -22.65 -4.20 -11.53
C ILE A 199 -21.68 -4.06 -12.70
N ALA A 200 -21.95 -4.70 -13.85
CA ALA A 200 -21.09 -4.59 -15.02
C ALA A 200 -21.00 -3.15 -15.55
N GLN A 201 -22.13 -2.44 -15.62
CA GLN A 201 -22.16 -1.03 -16.04
C GLN A 201 -21.39 -0.12 -15.06
N LEU A 202 -21.54 -0.34 -13.75
CA LEU A 202 -20.82 0.41 -12.73
C LEU A 202 -19.30 0.21 -12.87
N ILE A 203 -18.85 -1.03 -13.07
CA ILE A 203 -17.42 -1.34 -13.29
C ILE A 203 -16.89 -0.65 -14.56
N ASP A 204 -17.63 -0.72 -15.66
CA ASP A 204 -17.23 -0.10 -16.93
C ASP A 204 -17.13 1.44 -16.80
N SER A 205 -18.05 2.06 -16.06
CA SER A 205 -18.06 3.52 -15.83
C SER A 205 -16.86 4.03 -15.04
N GLN A 206 -16.23 3.18 -14.23
CA GLN A 206 -15.12 3.53 -13.34
C GLN A 206 -13.73 3.21 -13.92
N LYS A 207 -13.70 2.61 -15.12
CA LYS A 207 -12.47 2.09 -15.71
C LYS A 207 -11.41 3.17 -15.97
N GLU A 208 -11.82 4.29 -16.54
CA GLU A 208 -10.90 5.39 -16.89
C GLU A 208 -10.31 6.04 -15.63
N SER A 209 -11.15 6.31 -14.63
CA SER A 209 -10.71 6.81 -13.32
C SER A 209 -9.75 5.83 -12.63
N ALA A 210 -10.06 4.53 -12.65
CA ALA A 210 -9.18 3.51 -12.10
C ALA A 210 -7.82 3.43 -12.81
N GLU A 211 -7.78 3.64 -14.13
CA GLU A 211 -6.55 3.70 -14.92
C GLU A 211 -5.72 4.94 -14.56
N SER A 212 -6.35 6.11 -14.48
CA SER A 212 -5.72 7.36 -14.03
C SER A 212 -5.12 7.24 -12.63
N HIS A 213 -5.89 6.77 -11.65
CA HIS A 213 -5.40 6.57 -10.28
C HIS A 213 -4.24 5.58 -10.20
N ARG A 214 -4.27 4.53 -11.02
CA ARG A 214 -3.17 3.56 -11.09
C ARG A 214 -1.89 4.23 -11.60
N GLU A 215 -2.00 5.11 -12.58
CA GLU A 215 -0.88 5.88 -13.09
C GLU A 215 -0.31 6.84 -12.03
N THR A 216 -1.16 7.60 -11.33
CA THR A 216 -0.74 8.45 -10.21
C THR A 216 0.01 7.67 -9.12
N VAL A 217 -0.50 6.50 -8.74
CA VAL A 217 0.19 5.65 -7.76
C VAL A 217 1.51 5.09 -8.30
N LYS A 218 1.61 4.81 -9.61
CA LYS A 218 2.85 4.36 -10.25
C LYS A 218 3.90 5.47 -10.20
N THR A 219 3.53 6.68 -10.60
CA THR A 219 4.42 7.85 -10.65
C THR A 219 4.87 8.26 -9.24
N PHE A 220 3.96 8.27 -8.26
CA PHE A 220 4.31 8.54 -6.86
C PHE A 220 5.34 7.53 -6.32
N LYS A 221 5.13 6.23 -6.53
CA LYS A 221 6.08 5.19 -6.08
C LYS A 221 7.44 5.30 -6.75
N GLN A 222 7.46 5.71 -8.01
CA GLN A 222 8.69 5.98 -8.74
C GLN A 222 9.42 7.18 -8.13
N ALA A 223 8.74 8.31 -7.95
CA ALA A 223 9.32 9.50 -7.33
C ALA A 223 9.86 9.23 -5.92
N GLN A 224 9.14 8.45 -5.10
CA GLN A 224 9.62 8.05 -3.77
C GLN A 224 10.91 7.25 -3.84
N ARG A 225 10.99 6.29 -4.76
CA ARG A 225 12.18 5.46 -4.93
C ARG A 225 13.37 6.29 -5.41
N ASP A 226 13.14 7.14 -6.41
CA ASP A 226 14.19 7.96 -7.01
C ASP A 226 14.73 8.95 -5.96
N LEU A 227 13.85 9.53 -5.14
CA LEU A 227 14.23 10.35 -3.97
C LEU A 227 15.06 9.56 -2.95
N VAL A 228 14.62 8.37 -2.54
CA VAL A 228 15.32 7.51 -1.56
C VAL A 228 16.71 7.09 -2.01
N ARG A 229 16.95 6.99 -3.32
CA ARG A 229 18.25 6.63 -3.90
C ARG A 229 19.10 7.85 -4.28
N SER A 230 18.60 9.06 -4.05
CA SER A 230 19.34 10.29 -4.33
C SER A 230 20.10 10.76 -3.10
N ASP A 231 21.17 11.53 -3.33
CA ASP A 231 21.89 12.26 -2.27
C ASP A 231 21.06 13.39 -1.64
N ALA A 232 19.93 13.74 -2.27
CA ALA A 232 19.01 14.78 -1.81
C ALA A 232 17.92 14.24 -0.87
N PHE A 233 17.98 12.96 -0.47
CA PHE A 233 17.03 12.40 0.46
C PHE A 233 17.10 13.11 1.83
N SER A 234 15.95 13.56 2.30
CA SER A 234 15.72 14.01 3.67
C SER A 234 14.28 13.73 4.07
N GLU A 235 14.00 13.75 5.37
CA GLU A 235 12.62 13.62 5.87
C GLU A 235 11.73 14.73 5.28
N ASP A 236 12.22 15.97 5.26
CA ASP A 236 11.52 17.11 4.69
C ASP A 236 11.24 16.94 3.18
N ALA A 237 12.21 16.43 2.42
CA ALA A 237 12.03 16.17 1.00
C ALA A 237 10.99 15.07 0.75
N PHE A 238 10.96 14.05 1.60
CA PHE A 238 9.96 12.98 1.53
C PHE A 238 8.57 13.47 1.92
N ILE A 239 8.47 14.29 2.96
CA ILE A 239 7.21 14.93 3.39
C ILE A 239 6.68 15.84 2.28
N ALA A 240 7.53 16.70 1.70
CA ALA A 240 7.17 17.57 0.59
C ALA A 240 6.71 16.76 -0.65
N LEU A 241 7.41 15.66 -0.97
CA LEU A 241 6.99 14.76 -2.04
C LEU A 241 5.63 14.13 -1.72
N SER A 242 5.39 13.73 -0.47
CA SER A 242 4.14 13.08 -0.08
C SER A 242 2.97 14.06 -0.12
N ALA A 243 3.16 15.29 0.36
CA ALA A 243 2.18 16.38 0.29
C ALA A 243 1.79 16.70 -1.16
N LYS A 244 2.74 16.64 -2.11
CA LYS A 244 2.46 16.86 -3.54
C LYS A 244 1.42 15.90 -4.12
N TYR A 245 1.36 14.66 -3.62
CA TYR A 245 0.44 13.62 -4.11
C TYR A 245 -0.71 13.34 -3.14
N GLU A 246 -0.78 14.04 -2.01
CA GLU A 246 -1.72 13.74 -0.94
C GLU A 246 -3.17 13.87 -1.41
N ASP A 247 -3.51 14.99 -2.04
CA ASP A 247 -4.85 15.26 -2.54
C ASP A 247 -5.30 14.22 -3.57
N ASP A 248 -4.42 13.86 -4.52
CA ASP A 248 -4.73 12.85 -5.53
C ASP A 248 -4.94 11.46 -4.90
N LEU A 249 -4.13 11.10 -3.90
CA LEU A 249 -4.27 9.83 -3.18
C LEU A 249 -5.53 9.79 -2.33
N ILE A 250 -5.93 10.92 -1.75
CA ILE A 250 -7.18 11.06 -1.01
C ILE A 250 -8.36 10.95 -1.97
N ALA A 251 -8.36 11.72 -3.06
CA ALA A 251 -9.42 11.67 -4.08
C ALA A 251 -9.61 10.24 -4.62
N ALA A 252 -8.52 9.57 -5.00
CA ALA A 252 -8.54 8.18 -5.45
C ALA A 252 -9.07 7.21 -4.39
N GLY A 253 -8.71 7.43 -3.13
CA GLY A 253 -9.18 6.63 -2.00
C GLY A 253 -10.68 6.82 -1.73
N VAL A 254 -11.16 8.07 -1.78
CA VAL A 254 -12.58 8.42 -1.61
C VAL A 254 -13.41 7.80 -2.72
N GLU A 255 -13.00 7.97 -3.98
CA GLU A 255 -13.71 7.40 -5.12
C GLU A 255 -13.80 5.87 -5.03
N LYS A 256 -12.70 5.21 -4.66
CA LYS A 256 -12.69 3.76 -4.46
C LYS A 256 -13.65 3.31 -3.35
N VAL A 257 -13.72 4.05 -2.25
CA VAL A 257 -14.64 3.74 -1.14
C VAL A 257 -16.10 3.95 -1.57
N LYS A 258 -16.40 5.06 -2.24
CA LYS A 258 -17.73 5.36 -2.78
C LYS A 258 -18.16 4.31 -3.80
N PHE A 259 -17.30 4.00 -4.77
CA PHE A 259 -17.57 2.97 -5.77
C PHE A 259 -17.89 1.62 -5.12
N ARG A 260 -17.12 1.22 -4.10
CA ARG A 260 -17.42 0.00 -3.36
C ARG A 260 -18.76 0.07 -2.63
N SER A 261 -19.12 1.23 -2.06
CA SER A 261 -20.42 1.42 -1.42
C SER A 261 -21.56 1.25 -2.43
N THR A 262 -21.45 1.90 -3.60
CA THR A 262 -22.41 1.76 -4.71
C THR A 262 -22.54 0.32 -5.17
N LEU A 263 -21.43 -0.42 -5.32
CA LEU A 263 -21.46 -1.83 -5.67
C LEU A 263 -22.18 -2.70 -4.62
N MET A 264 -22.04 -2.37 -3.32
CA MET A 264 -22.74 -3.11 -2.26
C MET A 264 -24.23 -2.79 -2.25
N ALA A 265 -24.62 -1.56 -2.59
CA ALA A 265 -26.03 -1.13 -2.62
C ALA A 265 -26.88 -1.82 -3.69
N VAL A 266 -26.26 -2.39 -4.74
CA VAL A 266 -26.95 -3.23 -5.75
C VAL A 266 -27.43 -4.57 -5.14
N LEU A 267 -26.83 -5.01 -4.04
CA LEU A 267 -27.19 -6.26 -3.37
C LEU A 267 -28.36 -6.09 -2.41
N THR A 268 -29.16 -7.14 -2.26
CA THR A 268 -30.20 -7.20 -1.22
C THR A 268 -29.59 -7.28 0.18
N ASP A 269 -30.36 -6.93 1.20
CA ASP A 269 -29.92 -6.99 2.60
C ASP A 269 -29.50 -8.43 2.99
N GLU A 270 -30.21 -9.45 2.50
CA GLU A 270 -29.86 -10.85 2.73
C GLU A 270 -28.51 -11.22 2.10
N GLN A 271 -28.25 -10.77 0.86
CA GLN A 271 -27.00 -11.00 0.16
C GLN A 271 -25.83 -10.28 0.85
N GLN A 272 -26.05 -9.06 1.35
CA GLN A 272 -25.05 -8.30 2.11
C GLN A 272 -24.71 -9.00 3.44
N GLU A 273 -25.72 -9.51 4.17
CA GLU A 273 -25.49 -10.26 5.40
C GLU A 273 -24.79 -11.59 5.16
N GLU A 274 -25.11 -12.29 4.05
CA GLU A 274 -24.40 -13.50 3.66
C GLU A 274 -22.90 -13.21 3.41
N LEU A 275 -22.57 -12.12 2.72
CA LEU A 275 -21.16 -11.70 2.55
C LEU A 275 -20.49 -11.39 3.88
N LYS A 276 -21.18 -10.70 4.80
CA LYS A 276 -20.64 -10.42 6.14
C LYS A 276 -20.43 -11.71 6.93
N SER A 277 -21.33 -12.70 6.81
CA SER A 277 -21.19 -14.01 7.44
C SER A 277 -20.01 -14.79 6.88
N ARG A 278 -19.91 -14.93 5.55
CA ARG A 278 -18.77 -15.57 4.89
C ARG A 278 -17.44 -14.93 5.26
N LYS A 279 -17.40 -13.60 5.37
CA LYS A 279 -16.20 -12.87 5.84
C LYS A 279 -15.86 -13.21 7.30
N ARG A 280 -16.85 -13.39 8.18
CA ARG A 280 -16.66 -13.83 9.57
C ARG A 280 -16.15 -15.28 9.64
N GLU A 281 -16.75 -16.19 8.87
CA GLU A 281 -16.34 -17.60 8.80
C GLU A 281 -14.93 -17.78 8.26
N MET A 282 -14.60 -17.12 7.14
CA MET A 282 -13.26 -17.12 6.57
C MET A 282 -12.20 -16.59 7.54
N ARG A 283 -12.55 -15.62 8.39
CA ARG A 283 -11.66 -15.18 9.47
C ARG A 283 -11.48 -16.26 10.53
N GLY A 284 -12.57 -16.87 11.00
CA GLY A 284 -12.51 -17.99 11.94
C GLY A 284 -11.63 -19.14 11.42
N LEU A 285 -11.78 -19.52 10.16
CA LEU A 285 -10.95 -20.53 9.50
C LEU A 285 -9.47 -20.11 9.42
N MET A 286 -9.19 -18.85 9.06
CA MET A 286 -7.83 -18.32 9.04
C MET A 286 -7.18 -18.22 10.42
N ASP A 287 -7.97 -18.21 11.49
CA ASP A 287 -7.48 -18.24 12.86
C ASP A 287 -7.22 -19.67 13.35
N LEU A 288 -7.85 -20.69 12.76
CA LEU A 288 -7.57 -22.10 13.03
C LEU A 288 -6.27 -22.60 12.39
N ILE A 289 -5.79 -21.95 11.33
CA ILE A 289 -4.60 -22.35 10.54
C ILE A 289 -3.30 -21.71 11.07
N LYS A 290 -3.35 -20.86 12.10
CA LYS A 290 -2.18 -20.16 12.66
C LYS A 290 -1.76 -20.71 14.03
#